data_AF-A0A9N9J064-F1
#
_entry.id   AF-A0A9N9J064-F1
#
_cell.length_a   1.000
_cell.length_b   1.000
_cell.length_c   1.000
_cell.angle_alpha   90.00
_cell.angle_beta   90.00
_cell.angle_gamma   90.00
#
_symmetry.space_group_name_H-M   'P 1'
#
loop_
_entity.id
_entity.type
_entity.pdbx_description
1 polymer ?
#
loop_
_entity_poly.entity_id
_entity_poly.type
_entity_poly.pdbx_seq_one_letter_code
_entity_poly.pdbx_strand_id
1 'polypeptide(L)'
;MSSMKSCVHLEFCSKKKMSTKKLLDKIKQLEYEIYDDDDLIRDNILNLVDYIEKDNTPPKVIHAVIHSLYRIFLPLLSKGDLQLQTRELYIRYVNKLIDFLGHAEPGLQIPSLKILLDLLKSESAFLTISAGSYQFSNNHFFRIVEGLLDNENFSEPLKNEFIE
;
A
#
# COMPACT_ATOMS: atom_id res chain seq x y z
N MET A 1 -63.26 -13.71 -11.94
CA MET A 1 -62.02 -13.38 -12.68
C MET A 1 -61.16 -12.53 -11.76
N SER A 2 -60.31 -13.17 -10.95
CA SER A 2 -59.40 -12.50 -10.02
C SER A 2 -58.16 -12.01 -10.77
N SER A 3 -57.89 -10.72 -10.66
CA SER A 3 -56.63 -10.09 -11.10
C SER A 3 -55.65 -10.09 -9.93
N MET A 4 -54.65 -10.96 -9.99
CA MET A 4 -53.41 -10.89 -9.20
C MET A 4 -52.31 -11.62 -9.96
N LYS A 5 -51.37 -10.89 -10.57
CA LYS A 5 -49.97 -11.26 -10.74
C LYS A 5 -49.17 -9.96 -10.73
N SER A 6 -48.69 -9.58 -9.55
CA SER A 6 -47.29 -9.79 -9.12
C SER A 6 -46.32 -8.93 -9.94
N CYS A 7 -46.18 -7.68 -9.49
CA CYS A 7 -45.07 -6.82 -9.85
C CYS A 7 -43.84 -7.34 -9.10
N VAL A 8 -42.98 -8.07 -9.81
CA VAL A 8 -41.77 -8.68 -9.26
C VAL A 8 -40.79 -7.58 -8.88
N HIS A 9 -40.35 -7.66 -7.62
CA HIS A 9 -39.31 -6.90 -6.95
C HIS A 9 -38.25 -6.27 -7.88
N LEU A 10 -38.22 -4.94 -7.87
CA LEU A 10 -36.97 -4.19 -7.98
C LEU A 10 -36.12 -4.53 -6.74
N GLU A 11 -35.30 -5.56 -6.84
CA GLU A 11 -34.17 -5.77 -5.92
C GLU A 11 -33.16 -4.64 -6.15
N PHE A 12 -33.37 -3.53 -5.45
CA PHE A 12 -32.32 -2.58 -5.13
C PHE A 12 -31.28 -3.31 -4.28
N CYS A 13 -30.29 -3.90 -4.95
CA CYS A 13 -29.11 -4.49 -4.31
C CYS A 13 -28.27 -3.34 -3.72
N SER A 14 -28.63 -2.91 -2.51
CA SER A 14 -27.83 -2.03 -1.68
C SER A 14 -26.55 -2.77 -1.30
N LYS A 15 -25.46 -2.55 -2.06
CA LYS A 15 -24.10 -2.92 -1.64
C LYS A 15 -23.84 -2.23 -0.30
N LYS A 16 -24.02 -2.94 0.79
CA LYS A 16 -23.84 -2.45 2.16
C LYS A 16 -22.37 -2.05 2.32
N LYS A 17 -22.08 -0.74 2.21
CA LYS A 17 -20.73 -0.17 2.40
C LYS A 17 -20.22 -0.62 3.77
N MET A 18 -19.18 -1.44 3.79
CA MET A 18 -18.62 -1.98 5.03
C MET A 18 -18.07 -0.82 5.86
N SER A 19 -18.34 -0.80 7.17
CA SER A 19 -17.91 0.31 8.03
C SER A 19 -16.38 0.35 8.14
N THR A 20 -15.80 1.55 8.27
CA THR A 20 -14.36 1.77 8.43
C THR A 20 -13.76 0.91 9.55
N LYS A 21 -14.49 0.73 10.67
CA LYS A 21 -14.07 -0.13 11.76
C LYS A 21 -13.90 -1.59 11.33
N LYS A 22 -14.89 -2.14 10.62
CA LYS A 22 -14.82 -3.51 10.09
C LYS A 22 -13.69 -3.70 9.08
N LEU A 23 -13.41 -2.68 8.27
CA LEU A 23 -12.27 -2.68 7.35
C LEU A 23 -10.93 -2.74 8.11
N LEU A 24 -10.76 -1.92 9.15
CA LEU A 24 -9.55 -1.92 9.99
C LEU A 24 -9.36 -3.25 10.73
N ASP A 25 -10.44 -3.83 11.26
CA ASP A 25 -10.39 -5.13 11.93
C ASP A 25 -9.99 -6.23 10.92
N LYS A 26 -10.49 -6.16 9.68
CA LYS A 26 -10.10 -7.11 8.63
C LYS A 26 -8.64 -6.96 8.21
N ILE A 27 -8.10 -5.74 8.15
CA ILE A 27 -6.67 -5.51 7.85
C ILE A 27 -5.78 -6.17 8.90
N LYS A 28 -6.11 -6.00 10.18
CA LYS A 28 -5.36 -6.64 11.27
C LYS A 28 -5.43 -8.16 11.21
N GLN A 29 -6.60 -8.70 10.87
CA GLN A 29 -6.78 -10.14 10.69
C GLN A 29 -5.91 -10.66 9.53
N LEU A 30 -5.94 -10.00 8.37
CA LEU A 30 -5.13 -10.39 7.21
C LEU A 30 -3.63 -10.35 7.53
N GLU A 31 -3.18 -9.31 8.25
CA GLU A 31 -1.80 -9.21 8.69
C GLU A 31 -1.40 -10.34 9.65
N TYR A 32 -2.27 -10.72 10.59
CA TYR A 32 -2.02 -11.84 11.48
C TYR A 32 -1.92 -13.17 10.71
N GLU A 33 -2.86 -13.42 9.79
CA GLU A 33 -2.92 -14.63 8.97
C GLU A 33 -1.66 -14.79 8.10
N ILE A 34 -1.03 -13.70 7.65
CA ILE A 34 0.23 -13.73 6.90
C ILE A 34 1.40 -14.28 7.73
N TYR A 35 1.40 -14.09 9.05
CA TYR A 35 2.46 -14.63 9.91
C TYR A 35 2.20 -16.07 10.35
N ASP A 36 0.97 -16.57 10.20
CA ASP A 36 0.54 -17.88 10.69
C ASP A 36 0.57 -18.96 9.61
N ASP A 37 0.34 -18.59 8.34
CA ASP A 37 0.25 -19.53 7.21
C ASP A 37 0.95 -18.99 5.95
N ASP A 38 2.04 -19.66 5.56
CA ASP A 38 2.86 -19.33 4.37
C ASP A 38 2.04 -19.41 3.06
N ASP A 39 1.04 -20.28 2.98
CA ASP A 39 0.22 -20.46 1.78
C ASP A 39 -0.75 -19.28 1.56
N LEU A 40 -1.12 -18.57 2.63
CA LEU A 40 -2.04 -17.44 2.58
C LEU A 40 -1.34 -16.09 2.39
N ILE A 41 -0.02 -16.05 2.51
CA ILE A 41 0.78 -14.82 2.41
C ILE A 41 0.43 -14.03 1.16
N ARG A 42 0.43 -14.70 0.00
CA ARG A 42 0.20 -14.03 -1.29
C ARG A 42 -1.21 -13.44 -1.38
N ASP A 43 -2.23 -14.23 -1.08
CA ASP A 43 -3.62 -13.80 -1.27
C ASP A 43 -3.98 -12.70 -0.28
N ASN A 44 -3.44 -12.75 0.94
CA ASN A 44 -3.63 -11.71 1.94
C ASN A 44 -2.88 -10.42 1.57
N ILE A 45 -1.64 -10.48 1.07
CA ILE A 45 -0.93 -9.30 0.54
C ILE A 45 -1.68 -8.72 -0.65
N LEU A 46 -2.17 -9.56 -1.58
CA LEU A 46 -2.96 -9.10 -2.73
C LEU A 46 -4.22 -8.36 -2.27
N ASN A 47 -4.95 -8.91 -1.30
CA ASN A 47 -6.12 -8.26 -0.71
C ASN A 47 -5.78 -6.89 -0.09
N LEU A 48 -4.63 -6.78 0.58
CA LEU A 48 -4.14 -5.52 1.13
C LEU A 48 -3.79 -4.51 0.02
N VAL A 49 -3.04 -4.91 -1.01
CA VAL A 49 -2.73 -4.04 -2.15
C VAL A 49 -4.02 -3.56 -2.84
N ASP A 50 -5.00 -4.44 -3.02
CA ASP A 50 -6.30 -4.10 -3.59
C ASP A 50 -7.11 -3.10 -2.74
N TYR A 51 -6.81 -2.93 -1.44
CA TYR A 51 -7.43 -1.88 -0.63
C TYR A 51 -6.88 -0.49 -0.96
N ILE A 52 -5.59 -0.34 -1.23
CA ILE A 52 -4.97 0.95 -1.54
C ILE A 52 -5.17 1.37 -3.00
N GLU A 53 -5.48 0.43 -3.89
CA GLU A 53 -5.76 0.72 -5.30
C GLU A 53 -7.21 1.13 -5.57
N LYS A 54 -8.13 0.96 -4.61
CA LYS A 54 -9.55 1.32 -4.78
C LYS A 54 -9.78 2.81 -4.50
N ASP A 55 -10.32 3.52 -5.48
CA ASP A 55 -10.62 4.98 -5.41
C ASP A 55 -11.53 5.40 -4.24
N ASN A 56 -12.34 4.47 -3.72
CA ASN A 56 -13.32 4.74 -2.68
C ASN A 56 -12.89 4.31 -1.27
N THR A 57 -11.62 3.90 -1.11
CA THR A 57 -11.09 3.50 0.19
C THR A 57 -10.88 4.74 1.08
N PRO A 58 -11.41 4.76 2.31
CA PRO A 58 -11.20 5.90 3.20
C PRO A 58 -9.70 6.10 3.51
N PRO A 59 -9.20 7.34 3.60
CA PRO A 59 -7.78 7.63 3.88
C PRO A 59 -7.23 6.92 5.12
N LYS A 60 -8.04 6.83 6.18
CA LYS A 60 -7.68 6.09 7.40
C LYS A 60 -7.42 4.60 7.16
N VAL A 61 -8.15 3.99 6.22
CA VAL A 61 -7.97 2.59 5.83
C VAL A 61 -6.70 2.47 5.00
N ILE A 62 -6.50 3.36 4.01
CA ILE A 62 -5.25 3.43 3.22
C ILE A 62 -4.04 3.51 4.15
N HIS A 63 -4.06 4.42 5.11
CA HIS A 63 -2.99 4.61 6.08
C HIS A 63 -2.70 3.34 6.90
N ALA A 64 -3.73 2.63 7.36
CA ALA A 64 -3.54 1.36 8.05
C ALA A 64 -2.90 0.30 7.14
N VAL A 65 -3.36 0.21 5.89
CA VAL A 65 -2.88 -0.79 4.92
C VAL A 65 -1.43 -0.53 4.53
N ILE A 66 -1.04 0.71 4.21
CA ILE A 66 0.36 1.00 3.83
C ILE A 66 1.32 0.61 4.96
N HIS A 67 0.95 0.86 6.22
CA HIS A 67 1.78 0.46 7.34
C HIS A 67 1.79 -1.05 7.58
N SER A 68 0.68 -1.75 7.36
CA SER A 68 0.66 -3.23 7.40
C SER A 68 1.55 -3.82 6.30
N LEU A 69 1.41 -3.37 5.06
CA LEU A 69 2.25 -3.79 3.94
C LEU A 69 3.73 -3.48 4.20
N TYR A 70 4.06 -2.32 4.75
CA TYR A 70 5.42 -1.99 5.18
C TYR A 70 5.99 -3.02 6.17
N ARG A 71 5.23 -3.39 7.21
CA ARG A 71 5.66 -4.39 8.21
C ARG A 71 5.88 -5.79 7.61
N ILE A 72 5.14 -6.12 6.55
CA ILE A 72 5.28 -7.39 5.82
C ILE A 72 6.49 -7.34 4.88
N PHE A 73 6.63 -6.29 4.07
CA PHE A 73 7.67 -6.23 3.04
C PHE A 73 9.05 -5.89 3.58
N LEU A 74 9.18 -5.06 4.63
CA LEU A 74 10.48 -4.63 5.14
C LEU A 74 11.38 -5.82 5.57
N PRO A 75 10.90 -6.83 6.32
CA PRO A 75 11.70 -8.01 6.65
C PRO A 75 12.04 -8.86 5.42
N LEU A 76 11.13 -8.98 4.45
CA LEU A 76 11.37 -9.74 3.22
C LEU A 76 12.46 -9.07 2.35
N LEU A 77 12.41 -7.75 2.27
CA LEU A 77 13.35 -6.93 1.50
C LEU A 77 14.75 -6.95 2.10
N SER A 78 14.85 -6.85 3.44
CA SER A 78 16.15 -6.85 4.13
C SER A 78 16.88 -8.19 4.03
N LYS A 79 16.15 -9.29 3.84
CA LYS A 79 16.72 -10.63 3.62
C LYS A 79 16.94 -10.98 2.15
N GLY A 80 16.33 -10.23 1.22
CA GLY A 80 16.32 -10.58 -0.21
C GLY A 80 15.33 -11.70 -0.56
N ASP A 81 14.39 -12.01 0.32
CA ASP A 81 13.45 -13.14 0.20
C ASP A 81 12.20 -12.82 -0.65
N LEU A 82 12.24 -11.74 -1.44
CA LEU A 82 11.17 -11.39 -2.36
C LEU A 82 11.14 -12.34 -3.55
N GLN A 83 10.35 -13.41 -3.41
CA GLN A 83 9.95 -14.32 -4.49
C GLN A 83 9.25 -13.55 -5.63
N LEU A 84 9.24 -14.12 -6.85
CA LEU A 84 8.77 -13.43 -8.06
C LEU A 84 7.34 -12.84 -7.91
N GLN A 85 6.39 -13.64 -7.41
CA GLN A 85 4.99 -13.19 -7.27
C GLN A 85 4.85 -12.11 -6.18
N THR A 86 5.54 -12.26 -5.04
CA THR A 86 5.56 -11.27 -3.97
C THR A 86 6.27 -9.98 -4.39
N ARG A 87 7.26 -10.09 -5.28
CA ARG A 87 7.96 -8.95 -5.88
C ARG A 87 7.05 -8.11 -6.76
N GLU A 88 6.16 -8.73 -7.54
CA GLU A 88 5.16 -7.98 -8.32
C GLU A 88 4.21 -7.18 -7.42
N LEU A 89 3.77 -7.77 -6.31
CA LEU A 89 2.93 -7.09 -5.31
C LEU A 89 3.71 -5.96 -4.61
N TYR A 90 4.99 -6.17 -4.31
CA TYR A 90 5.87 -5.13 -3.77
C TYR A 90 6.00 -3.96 -4.75
N ILE A 91 6.20 -4.21 -6.04
CA ILE A 91 6.27 -3.17 -7.06
C ILE A 91 4.94 -2.39 -7.12
N ARG A 92 3.79 -3.07 -7.14
CA ARG A 92 2.47 -2.40 -7.08
C ARG A 92 2.34 -1.51 -5.85
N TYR A 93 2.74 -2.02 -4.70
CA TYR A 93 2.73 -1.28 -3.45
C TYR A 93 3.61 -0.03 -3.50
N VAL A 94 4.87 -0.14 -3.93
CA VAL A 94 5.79 1.00 -4.09
C VAL A 94 5.26 2.02 -5.08
N ASN A 95 4.70 1.57 -6.22
CA ASN A 95 4.08 2.46 -7.19
C ASN A 95 2.93 3.25 -6.56
N LYS A 96 2.09 2.61 -5.73
CA LYS A 96 1.02 3.30 -5.02
C LYS A 96 1.50 4.29 -3.98
N LEU A 97 2.60 4.01 -3.27
CA LEU A 97 3.21 4.99 -2.38
C LEU A 97 3.69 6.23 -3.15
N ILE A 98 4.29 6.01 -4.34
CA ILE A 98 4.73 7.10 -5.23
C ILE A 98 3.51 7.91 -5.70
N ASP A 99 2.43 7.26 -6.14
CA ASP A 99 1.17 7.93 -6.50
C ASP A 99 0.64 8.79 -5.33
N PHE A 100 0.76 8.31 -4.09
CA PHE A 100 0.31 9.05 -2.90
C PHE A 100 1.15 10.28 -2.57
N LEU A 101 2.37 10.41 -3.10
CA LEU A 101 3.13 11.66 -2.98
C LEU A 101 2.38 12.80 -3.66
N GLY A 102 1.72 12.54 -4.80
CA GLY A 102 0.89 13.51 -5.53
C GLY A 102 -0.51 13.76 -4.96
N HIS A 103 -0.90 13.06 -3.89
CA HIS A 103 -2.28 13.08 -3.38
C HIS A 103 -2.61 14.41 -2.70
N ALA A 104 -3.85 14.91 -2.85
CA ALA A 104 -4.28 16.19 -2.28
C ALA A 104 -4.29 16.25 -0.74
N GLU A 105 -4.25 15.08 -0.08
CA GLU A 105 -4.27 14.96 1.38
C GLU A 105 -2.85 14.75 1.95
N PRO A 106 -2.28 15.71 2.72
CA PRO A 106 -0.95 15.57 3.31
C PRO A 106 -0.80 14.36 4.23
N GLY A 107 -1.91 13.91 4.83
CA GLY A 107 -1.97 12.72 5.67
C GLY A 107 -1.67 11.40 4.94
N LEU A 108 -1.67 11.39 3.60
CA LEU A 108 -1.19 10.27 2.79
C LEU A 108 0.19 10.52 2.20
N GLN A 109 0.53 11.77 1.88
CA GLN A 109 1.84 12.15 1.34
C GLN A 109 2.98 11.81 2.31
N ILE A 110 2.94 12.35 3.54
CA ILE A 110 4.04 12.26 4.51
C ILE A 110 4.32 10.80 4.91
N PRO A 111 3.32 9.97 5.26
CA PRO A 111 3.58 8.58 5.59
C PRO A 111 4.12 7.79 4.40
N SER A 112 3.67 8.09 3.18
CA SER A 112 4.16 7.42 1.98
C SER A 112 5.63 7.76 1.71
N LEU A 113 6.02 9.03 1.84
CA LEU A 113 7.42 9.43 1.72
C LEU A 113 8.31 8.74 2.76
N LYS A 114 7.91 8.73 4.03
CA LYS A 114 8.65 8.06 5.12
C LYS A 114 8.90 6.59 4.82
N ILE A 115 7.83 5.89 4.42
CA ILE A 115 7.91 4.48 4.06
C ILE A 115 8.84 4.28 2.86
N LEU A 116 8.73 5.10 1.81
CA LEU A 116 9.59 5.00 0.63
C LEU A 116 11.07 5.19 0.99
N LEU A 117 11.41 6.18 1.81
CA LEU A 117 12.78 6.42 2.26
C LEU A 117 13.33 5.29 3.13
N ASP A 118 12.50 4.72 4.00
CA ASP A 118 12.87 3.53 4.80
C ASP A 118 13.13 2.31 3.92
N LEU A 119 12.27 2.06 2.93
CA LEU A 119 12.44 0.98 1.97
C LEU A 119 13.70 1.18 1.13
N LEU A 120 13.96 2.40 0.64
CA LEU A 120 15.18 2.78 -0.06
C LEU A 120 16.44 2.47 0.75
N LYS A 121 16.43 2.82 2.04
CA LYS A 121 17.54 2.53 2.97
C LYS A 121 17.74 1.02 3.12
N SER A 122 16.66 0.28 3.31
CA SER A 122 16.70 -1.19 3.45
C SER A 122 17.24 -1.87 2.19
N GLU A 123 16.78 -1.46 1.00
CA GLU A 123 17.29 -1.96 -0.28
C GLU A 123 18.76 -1.66 -0.46
N SER A 124 19.18 -0.42 -0.22
CA SER A 124 20.57 -0.01 -0.37
C SER A 124 21.48 -0.80 0.58
N ALA A 125 21.03 -1.07 1.80
CA ALA A 125 21.74 -1.92 2.76
C ALA A 125 21.86 -3.36 2.25
N PHE A 126 20.77 -3.96 1.77
CA PHE A 126 20.79 -5.31 1.20
C PHE A 126 21.70 -5.41 -0.03
N LEU A 127 21.64 -4.43 -0.94
CA LEU A 127 22.51 -4.37 -2.12
C LEU A 127 23.99 -4.25 -1.71
N THR A 128 24.28 -3.45 -0.69
CA THR A 128 25.64 -3.27 -0.16
C THR A 128 26.20 -4.58 0.39
N ILE A 129 25.41 -5.29 1.20
CA ILE A 129 25.78 -6.59 1.76
C ILE A 129 26.01 -7.59 0.62
N SER A 130 25.08 -7.65 -0.34
CA SER A 130 25.13 -8.60 -1.46
C SER A 130 26.30 -8.36 -2.41
N ALA A 131 26.68 -7.10 -2.65
CA ALA A 131 27.77 -6.73 -3.55
C ALA A 131 29.16 -6.71 -2.87
N GLY A 132 29.22 -6.78 -1.54
CA GLY A 132 30.46 -6.65 -0.76
C GLY A 132 31.10 -5.25 -0.80
N SER A 133 30.39 -4.26 -1.33
CA SER A 133 30.82 -2.86 -1.46
C SER A 133 29.60 -1.96 -1.37
N TYR A 134 29.80 -0.69 -1.02
CA TYR A 134 28.69 0.25 -0.89
C TYR A 134 27.88 0.36 -2.18
N GLN A 135 26.57 0.14 -2.06
CA GLN A 135 25.58 0.28 -3.12
C GLN A 135 24.42 1.13 -2.65
N PHE A 136 23.90 1.96 -3.56
CA PHE A 136 22.70 2.78 -3.33
C PHE A 136 21.65 2.43 -4.37
N SER A 137 20.39 2.27 -3.95
CA SER A 137 19.27 1.94 -4.84
C SER A 137 18.83 3.17 -5.64
N ASN A 138 19.67 3.57 -6.60
CA ASN A 138 19.48 4.75 -7.44
C ASN A 138 18.13 4.77 -8.15
N ASN A 139 17.69 3.62 -8.67
CA ASN A 139 16.40 3.52 -9.36
C ASN A 139 15.23 3.80 -8.43
N HIS A 140 15.28 3.33 -7.18
CA HIS A 140 14.24 3.63 -6.19
C HIS A 140 14.24 5.12 -5.87
N PHE A 141 15.41 5.69 -5.55
CA PHE A 141 15.54 7.10 -5.24
C PHE A 141 15.05 8.01 -6.38
N PHE A 142 15.43 7.68 -7.63
CA PHE A 142 14.97 8.40 -8.81
C PHE A 142 13.44 8.49 -8.88
N ARG A 143 12.74 7.37 -8.64
CA ARG A 143 11.28 7.32 -8.68
C ARG A 143 10.60 8.11 -7.57
N ILE A 144 11.22 8.18 -6.38
CA ILE A 144 10.75 9.05 -5.29
C ILE A 144 10.84 10.50 -5.73
N VAL A 145 12.00 10.91 -6.25
CA VAL A 145 12.23 12.30 -6.70
C VAL A 145 11.30 12.66 -7.84
N GLU A 146 11.12 11.78 -8.83
CA GLU A 146 10.16 11.95 -9.93
C GLU A 146 8.74 12.19 -9.39
N GLY A 147 8.25 11.33 -8.48
CA GLY A 147 6.93 11.50 -7.86
C GLY A 147 6.76 12.78 -7.02
N LEU A 148 7.85 13.33 -6.47
CA LEU A 148 7.83 14.62 -5.77
C LEU A 148 7.84 15.81 -6.74
N LEU A 149 8.57 15.71 -7.86
CA LEU A 149 8.64 16.75 -8.87
C LEU A 149 7.32 16.90 -9.64
N ASP A 150 6.65 15.78 -9.92
CA ASP A 150 5.36 15.76 -10.60
C ASP A 150 4.18 16.08 -9.67
N ASN A 151 4.44 16.38 -8.40
CA ASN A 151 3.42 16.64 -7.40
C ASN A 151 2.84 18.06 -7.53
N GLU A 152 1.67 18.17 -8.17
CA GLU A 152 0.89 19.41 -8.23
C GLU A 152 0.42 19.92 -6.85
N ASN A 153 0.40 19.04 -5.85
CA ASN A 153 -0.03 19.30 -4.47
C ASN A 153 1.15 19.31 -3.48
N PHE A 154 2.34 19.73 -3.92
CA PHE A 154 3.55 19.71 -3.09
C PHE A 154 3.42 20.60 -1.85
N SER A 155 3.12 19.97 -0.72
CA SER A 155 2.80 20.66 0.52
C SER A 155 4.05 21.07 1.30
N GLU A 156 4.03 22.21 2.00
CA GLU A 156 5.17 22.65 2.82
C GLU A 156 5.60 21.60 3.87
N PRO A 157 4.67 20.87 4.54
CA PRO A 157 5.04 19.76 5.41
C PRO A 157 5.80 18.64 4.69
N LEU A 158 5.40 18.27 3.47
CA LEU A 158 6.09 17.25 2.67
C LEU A 158 7.49 17.70 2.26
N LYS A 159 7.63 18.98 1.90
CA LYS A 159 8.93 19.58 1.57
C LYS A 159 9.89 19.58 2.75
N ASN A 160 9.41 19.98 3.93
CA ASN A 160 10.25 19.96 5.14
C ASN A 160 10.70 18.54 5.46
N GLU A 161 9.79 17.57 5.39
CA GLU A 161 10.12 16.16 5.63
C GLU A 161 11.10 15.58 4.61
N PHE A 162 11.14 16.08 3.37
CA PHE A 162 12.08 15.62 2.35
C PHE A 162 13.49 16.23 2.49
N ILE A 163 13.58 17.47 3.01
CA ILE A 163 14.84 18.21 3.12
C ILE A 163 15.60 17.87 4.41
N GLU A 164 14.88 17.52 5.48
CA GLU A 164 15.43 17.12 6.78
C GLU A 164 15.99 15.68 6.79
#